data_AF-A0A3A0BLS1-F1
#
_entry.id   AF-A0A3A0BLS1-F1
#
_cell.length_a   1.000
_cell.length_b   1.000
_cell.length_c   1.000
_cell.angle_alpha   90.00
_cell.angle_beta   90.00
_cell.angle_gamma   90.00
#
_symmetry.space_group_name_H-M   'P 1'
#
loop_
_entity.id
_entity.type
_entity.pdbx_description
1 polymer ?
#
loop_
_entity_poly.entity_id
_entity_poly.type
_entity_poly.pdbx_seq_one_letter_code
_entity_poly.pdbx_strand_id
1 'polypeptide(L)'
;MSALANDLIVHVGALLVRLNAILDVLLPWAALGGMVVHNLAFFFKNRKKRDVIQQIIIWIIAELLAVVVFWAAPWLVIQRFPELSWISPWWKWAILAAVSVAIVWFYGHENGEKRWLYSFLAHFGVVLLGWWRLGGWAGVLFISIPLIVTYYAALYILAMSVLPASNPEDRDERWKRFIILAAYSWGFQFPIHVVADHAWKSPELRIRGDYTRDYKVPGLIWTKSHHVVGITGGTQFNRVDGPGVIFTGKLERALQIIDLRLQIRSNKIDVVSKDGVSFSAVAFAAFRMDPDTWQSKTQARVRAMNPLLGEAKEPSYTTGSFPFSHRRVQAAIGTTSVKTVVLDKALHWDQWALNVVTEEARKIISQKNLDELWRPAGDKEGVSAMDDIAMELKARVEWTLRANGIVLAVARVVNFSFPNKNGIEEQQIAAWGADWKRRRAEKLAEAEAAAERDQQEARAYAEAQLLDSIAEALQKTGGGEELKKRVIAMRYLSALQDFAHKNTPEEEEKIKELHDSIRGQ
;
A
#
# COMPACT_ATOMS: atom_id res chain seq x y z
N MET A 1 12.43 -76.33 13.81
CA MET A 1 12.75 -74.89 13.99
C MET A 1 14.02 -74.51 13.25
N SER A 2 15.20 -75.04 13.58
CA SER A 2 16.47 -74.72 12.87
C SER A 2 16.46 -75.08 11.38
N ALA A 3 15.91 -76.24 11.01
CA ALA A 3 15.80 -76.65 9.59
C ALA A 3 14.88 -75.71 8.78
N LEU A 4 13.75 -75.29 9.35
CA LEU A 4 12.84 -74.31 8.72
C LEU A 4 13.48 -72.93 8.59
N ALA A 5 14.25 -72.50 9.59
CA ALA A 5 14.98 -71.22 9.53
C ALA A 5 16.06 -71.25 8.44
N ASN A 6 16.82 -72.35 8.32
CA ASN A 6 17.82 -72.50 7.27
C ASN A 6 17.18 -72.54 5.88
N ASP A 7 16.09 -73.27 5.71
CA ASP A 7 15.38 -73.36 4.44
C ASP A 7 14.82 -71.98 4.01
N LEU A 8 14.28 -71.22 4.97
CA LEU A 8 13.85 -69.83 4.75
C LEU A 8 15.01 -68.93 4.32
N ILE A 9 16.18 -69.02 4.99
CA ILE A 9 17.37 -68.22 4.64
C ILE A 9 17.84 -68.52 3.22
N VAL A 10 17.87 -69.80 2.82
CA VAL A 10 18.28 -70.21 1.47
C VAL A 10 17.29 -69.69 0.42
N HIS A 11 15.98 -69.85 0.66
CA HIS A 11 14.95 -69.36 -0.25
C HIS A 11 14.97 -67.83 -0.39
N VAL A 12 15.13 -67.10 0.71
CA VAL A 12 15.25 -65.63 0.71
C VAL A 12 16.52 -65.22 -0.05
N GLY A 13 17.66 -65.86 0.21
CA GLY A 13 18.91 -65.58 -0.51
C GLY A 13 18.78 -65.77 -2.02
N ALA A 14 18.19 -66.89 -2.46
CA ALA A 14 17.95 -67.16 -3.88
C ALA A 14 17.00 -66.14 -4.51
N LEU A 15 15.97 -65.71 -3.79
CA LEU A 15 15.05 -64.66 -4.24
C LEU A 15 15.74 -63.31 -4.40
N LEU A 16 16.61 -62.92 -3.46
CA LEU A 16 17.36 -61.67 -3.52
C LEU A 16 18.35 -61.66 -4.71
N VAL A 17 19.03 -62.77 -4.98
CA VAL A 17 19.90 -62.90 -6.16
C VAL A 17 19.11 -62.74 -7.45
N ARG A 18 17.95 -63.42 -7.57
CA ARG A 18 17.07 -63.27 -8.74
C ARG A 18 16.56 -61.85 -8.89
N LEU A 19 16.14 -61.22 -7.80
CA LEU A 19 15.66 -59.82 -7.79
C LEU A 19 16.76 -58.86 -8.27
N ASN A 20 17.98 -59.01 -7.75
CA ASN A 20 19.12 -58.19 -8.18
C ASN A 20 19.43 -58.37 -9.67
N ALA A 21 19.46 -59.60 -10.17
CA ALA A 21 19.70 -59.87 -11.59
C ALA A 21 18.64 -59.25 -12.50
N ILE A 22 17.36 -59.31 -12.10
CA ILE A 22 16.26 -58.66 -12.83
C ILE A 22 16.42 -57.14 -12.81
N LEU A 23 16.70 -56.57 -11.63
CA LEU A 23 16.83 -55.12 -11.46
C LEU A 23 18.07 -54.55 -12.17
N ASP A 24 19.18 -55.28 -12.20
CA ASP A 24 20.39 -54.89 -12.94
C ASP A 24 20.16 -54.79 -14.45
N VAL A 25 19.22 -55.58 -14.98
CA VAL A 25 18.80 -55.46 -16.38
C VAL A 25 17.80 -54.33 -16.54
N LEU A 26 16.75 -54.26 -15.71
CA LEU A 26 15.62 -53.35 -15.91
C LEU A 26 15.89 -51.89 -15.55
N LEU A 27 16.57 -51.61 -14.43
CA LEU A 27 16.73 -50.24 -13.93
C LEU A 27 17.50 -49.33 -14.88
N PRO A 28 18.60 -49.77 -15.52
CA PRO A 28 19.28 -48.96 -16.51
C PRO A 28 18.37 -48.55 -17.68
N TRP A 29 17.52 -49.46 -18.17
CA TRP A 29 16.55 -49.15 -19.22
C TRP A 29 15.43 -48.22 -18.74
N ALA A 30 14.95 -48.42 -17.51
CA ALA A 30 13.97 -47.53 -16.89
C ALA A 30 14.54 -46.12 -16.67
N ALA A 31 15.80 -46.01 -16.25
CA ALA A 31 16.50 -44.75 -16.07
C ALA A 31 16.70 -44.02 -17.42
N LEU A 32 17.13 -44.75 -18.46
CA LEU A 32 17.25 -44.23 -19.82
C LEU A 32 15.90 -43.75 -20.34
N GLY A 33 14.85 -44.57 -20.22
CA GLY A 33 13.49 -44.20 -20.62
C GLY A 33 12.99 -42.96 -19.87
N GLY A 34 13.27 -42.87 -18.56
CA GLY A 34 12.96 -41.70 -17.75
C GLY A 34 13.71 -40.44 -18.19
N MET A 35 15.01 -40.55 -18.50
CA MET A 35 15.81 -39.45 -19.05
C MET A 35 15.27 -38.98 -20.40
N VAL A 36 14.96 -39.92 -21.31
CA VAL A 36 14.37 -39.62 -22.62
C VAL A 36 13.03 -38.90 -22.46
N VAL A 37 12.14 -39.38 -21.59
CA VAL A 37 10.85 -38.75 -21.31
C VAL A 37 11.03 -37.36 -20.69
N HIS A 38 11.94 -37.21 -19.72
CA HIS A 38 12.24 -35.92 -19.10
C HIS A 38 12.79 -34.92 -20.11
N ASN A 39 13.74 -35.34 -20.94
CA ASN A 39 14.35 -34.50 -21.95
C ASN A 39 13.36 -34.13 -23.06
N LEU A 40 12.49 -35.05 -23.48
CA LEU A 40 11.36 -34.75 -24.37
C LEU A 40 10.44 -33.70 -23.75
N ALA A 41 10.06 -33.86 -22.48
CA ALA A 41 9.22 -32.88 -21.78
C ALA A 41 9.91 -31.50 -21.70
N PHE A 42 11.21 -31.47 -21.42
CA PHE A 42 12.01 -30.24 -21.40
C PHE A 42 12.09 -29.58 -22.78
N PHE A 43 12.29 -30.38 -23.83
CA PHE A 43 12.28 -29.94 -25.23
C PHE A 43 10.95 -29.26 -25.60
N PHE A 44 9.83 -29.93 -25.32
CA PHE A 44 8.51 -29.35 -25.60
C PHE A 44 8.25 -28.07 -24.79
N LYS A 45 8.74 -28.00 -23.54
CA LYS A 45 8.60 -26.82 -22.69
C LYS A 45 9.42 -25.62 -23.19
N ASN A 46 10.58 -25.86 -23.78
CA ASN A 46 11.53 -24.82 -24.21
C ASN A 46 11.50 -24.49 -25.71
N ARG A 47 10.57 -25.08 -26.46
CA ARG A 47 10.39 -24.85 -27.91
C ARG A 47 10.21 -23.37 -28.30
N LYS A 48 9.75 -22.52 -27.38
CA LYS A 48 9.51 -21.08 -27.65
C LYS A 48 10.75 -20.19 -27.61
N LYS A 49 11.92 -20.66 -27.15
CA LYS A 49 13.06 -19.78 -26.82
C LYS A 49 14.34 -19.97 -27.67
N ARG A 50 14.48 -21.02 -28.48
CA ARG A 50 15.63 -21.21 -29.39
C ARG A 50 15.21 -21.89 -30.69
N ASP A 51 16.10 -21.89 -31.67
CA ASP A 51 15.98 -22.67 -32.90
C ASP A 51 15.78 -24.16 -32.57
N VAL A 52 14.65 -24.69 -33.04
CA VAL A 52 14.19 -26.05 -32.75
C VAL A 52 15.20 -27.08 -33.24
N ILE A 53 15.88 -26.81 -34.37
CA ILE A 53 16.84 -27.72 -34.97
C ILE A 53 18.08 -27.87 -34.08
N GLN A 54 18.62 -26.76 -33.58
CA GLN A 54 19.77 -26.78 -32.68
C GLN A 54 19.46 -27.52 -31.37
N GLN A 55 18.25 -27.36 -30.82
CA GLN A 55 17.84 -28.09 -29.62
C GLN A 55 17.74 -29.61 -29.86
N ILE A 56 17.21 -30.03 -31.00
CA ILE A 56 17.14 -31.46 -31.37
C ILE A 56 18.55 -32.05 -31.50
N ILE A 57 19.48 -31.35 -32.15
CA ILE A 57 20.86 -31.82 -32.34
C ILE A 57 21.58 -31.96 -30.98
N ILE A 58 21.51 -30.94 -30.12
CA ILE A 58 22.11 -30.99 -28.77
C ILE A 58 21.52 -32.15 -27.98
N TRP A 59 20.21 -32.39 -28.11
CA TRP A 59 19.53 -33.49 -27.42
C TRP A 59 20.00 -34.86 -27.91
N ILE A 60 20.01 -35.10 -29.23
CA ILE A 60 20.49 -36.36 -29.81
C ILE A 60 21.94 -36.65 -29.40
N ILE A 61 22.80 -35.62 -29.44
CA ILE A 61 24.19 -35.75 -29.02
C ILE A 61 24.29 -36.11 -27.53
N ALA A 62 23.52 -35.45 -26.66
CA ALA A 62 23.53 -35.73 -25.23
C ALA A 62 23.05 -37.16 -24.91
N GLU A 63 22.00 -37.64 -25.58
CA GLU A 63 21.49 -39.01 -25.42
C GLU A 63 22.48 -40.05 -25.94
N LEU A 64 23.07 -39.83 -27.13
CA LEU A 64 24.11 -40.71 -27.67
C LEU A 64 25.33 -40.75 -26.76
N LEU A 65 25.76 -39.61 -26.25
CA LEU A 65 26.87 -39.53 -25.30
C LEU A 65 26.54 -40.28 -24.00
N ALA A 66 25.32 -40.15 -23.48
CA ALA A 66 24.88 -40.89 -22.31
C ALA A 66 24.90 -42.42 -22.58
N VAL A 67 24.31 -42.89 -23.68
CA VAL A 67 24.35 -44.32 -24.03
C VAL A 67 25.78 -44.82 -24.16
N VAL A 68 26.65 -44.08 -24.84
CA VAL A 68 28.06 -44.47 -25.03
C VAL A 68 28.80 -44.53 -23.68
N VAL A 69 28.68 -43.49 -22.84
CA VAL A 69 29.40 -43.38 -21.57
C VAL A 69 28.88 -44.37 -20.54
N PHE A 70 27.56 -44.54 -20.43
CA PHE A 70 26.93 -45.38 -19.41
C PHE A 70 26.91 -46.88 -19.77
N TRP A 71 26.89 -47.22 -21.06
CA TRP A 71 26.71 -48.61 -21.50
C TRP A 71 27.87 -49.13 -22.33
N ALA A 72 28.16 -48.48 -23.47
CA ALA A 72 29.11 -49.02 -24.42
C ALA A 72 30.54 -49.02 -23.86
N ALA A 73 30.96 -47.93 -23.20
CA ALA A 73 32.29 -47.79 -22.63
C ALA A 73 32.59 -48.85 -21.55
N PRO A 74 31.78 -49.01 -20.48
CA PRO A 74 32.05 -50.06 -19.49
C PRO A 74 32.01 -51.46 -20.10
N TRP A 75 31.09 -51.75 -21.03
CA TRP A 75 31.05 -53.06 -21.70
C TRP A 75 32.30 -53.34 -22.53
N LEU A 76 32.74 -52.38 -23.35
CA LEU A 76 33.96 -52.48 -24.16
C LEU A 76 35.22 -52.64 -23.30
N VAL A 77 35.31 -51.90 -22.19
CA VAL A 77 36.42 -52.02 -21.24
C VAL A 77 36.46 -53.41 -20.61
N ILE A 78 35.30 -53.97 -20.22
CA ILE A 78 35.22 -55.31 -19.64
C ILE A 78 35.57 -56.39 -20.68
N GLN A 79 35.12 -56.24 -21.92
CA GLN A 79 35.49 -57.17 -23.00
C GLN A 79 37.00 -57.13 -23.28
N ARG A 80 37.59 -55.93 -23.27
CA ARG A 80 39.02 -55.77 -23.56
C ARG A 80 39.90 -56.17 -22.38
N PHE A 81 39.43 -55.97 -21.15
CA PHE A 81 40.15 -56.25 -19.91
C PHE A 81 39.23 -56.97 -18.91
N PRO A 82 39.06 -58.30 -19.06
CA PRO A 82 38.19 -59.09 -18.18
C PRO A 82 38.58 -59.02 -16.70
N GLU A 83 39.88 -58.78 -16.42
CA GLU A 83 40.41 -58.59 -15.07
C GLU A 83 39.85 -57.34 -14.37
N LEU A 84 39.29 -56.37 -15.12
CA LEU A 84 38.63 -55.19 -14.57
C LEU A 84 37.12 -55.37 -14.36
N SER A 85 36.58 -56.59 -14.55
CA SER A 85 35.15 -56.87 -14.36
C SER A 85 34.63 -56.51 -12.97
N TRP A 86 35.49 -56.60 -11.93
CA TRP A 86 35.16 -56.17 -10.57
C TRP A 86 34.91 -54.66 -10.43
N ILE A 87 35.42 -53.83 -11.35
CA ILE A 87 35.22 -52.36 -11.38
C ILE A 87 33.87 -51.99 -12.01
N SER A 88 33.28 -52.88 -12.81
CA SER A 88 32.03 -52.62 -13.54
C SER A 88 30.91 -51.99 -12.68
N PRO A 89 30.62 -52.49 -11.46
CA PRO A 89 29.59 -51.88 -10.62
C PRO A 89 30.00 -50.48 -10.15
N TRP A 90 31.26 -50.29 -9.76
CA TRP A 90 31.79 -49.01 -9.30
C TRP A 90 31.77 -47.94 -10.39
N TRP A 91 32.03 -48.33 -11.64
CA TRP A 91 31.95 -47.43 -12.78
C TRP A 91 30.54 -46.87 -12.98
N LYS A 92 29.51 -47.72 -12.91
CA LYS A 92 28.10 -47.29 -13.01
C LYS A 92 27.75 -46.29 -11.92
N TRP A 93 28.16 -46.56 -10.68
CA TRP A 93 27.95 -45.66 -9.55
C TRP A 93 28.72 -44.34 -9.69
N ALA A 94 29.95 -44.36 -10.19
CA ALA A 94 30.74 -43.15 -10.41
C ALA A 94 30.09 -42.22 -11.44
N ILE A 95 29.56 -42.76 -12.55
CA ILE A 95 28.86 -41.93 -13.54
C ILE A 95 27.52 -41.44 -12.99
N LEU A 96 26.74 -42.30 -12.32
CA LEU A 96 25.49 -41.88 -11.68
C LEU A 96 25.73 -40.76 -10.67
N ALA A 97 26.80 -40.86 -9.89
CA ALA A 97 27.24 -39.82 -8.97
C ALA A 97 27.57 -38.53 -9.73
N ALA A 98 28.42 -38.61 -10.76
CA ALA A 98 28.85 -37.45 -11.54
C ALA A 98 27.67 -36.71 -12.19
N VAL A 99 26.73 -37.44 -12.80
CA VAL A 99 25.53 -36.85 -13.42
C VAL A 99 24.60 -36.27 -12.37
N SER A 100 24.37 -36.98 -11.26
CA SER A 100 23.52 -36.47 -10.19
C SER A 100 24.12 -35.23 -9.53
N VAL A 101 25.45 -35.21 -9.31
CA VAL A 101 26.19 -34.01 -8.86
C VAL A 101 26.01 -32.89 -9.84
N ALA A 102 26.16 -33.11 -11.15
CA ALA A 102 26.00 -32.08 -12.16
C ALA A 102 24.58 -31.50 -12.17
N ILE A 103 23.55 -32.35 -12.07
CA ILE A 103 22.14 -31.94 -11.97
C ILE A 103 21.93 -31.12 -10.70
N VAL A 104 22.29 -31.65 -9.53
CA VAL A 104 22.09 -30.97 -8.24
C VAL A 104 22.92 -29.69 -8.18
N TRP A 105 24.12 -29.66 -8.75
CA TRP A 105 24.94 -28.45 -8.87
C TRP A 105 24.22 -27.42 -9.73
N PHE A 106 23.77 -27.76 -10.94
CA PHE A 106 23.08 -26.83 -11.83
C PHE A 106 21.86 -26.19 -11.16
N TYR A 107 21.07 -26.98 -10.44
CA TYR A 107 19.92 -26.47 -9.71
C TYR A 107 20.28 -25.82 -8.36
N GLY A 108 21.33 -26.23 -7.66
CA GLY A 108 21.54 -25.88 -6.25
C GLY A 108 22.63 -24.85 -5.99
N HIS A 109 23.60 -24.70 -6.90
CA HIS A 109 24.84 -24.01 -6.59
C HIS A 109 24.68 -22.50 -6.35
N GLU A 110 23.76 -21.83 -7.04
CA GLU A 110 23.61 -20.37 -6.97
C GLU A 110 23.13 -19.88 -5.59
N ASN A 111 22.20 -20.62 -4.96
CA ASN A 111 21.53 -20.19 -3.73
C ASN A 111 21.71 -21.17 -2.55
N GLY A 112 22.12 -22.41 -2.82
CA GLY A 112 22.23 -23.48 -1.83
C GLY A 112 23.55 -23.50 -1.04
N GLU A 113 24.53 -22.67 -1.39
CA GLU A 113 25.90 -22.73 -0.88
C GLU A 113 26.48 -24.15 -0.99
N LYS A 114 26.91 -24.77 0.11
CA LYS A 114 27.38 -26.17 0.14
C LYS A 114 26.28 -27.17 0.55
N ARG A 115 25.06 -26.72 0.87
CA ARG A 115 23.97 -27.60 1.37
C ARG A 115 23.55 -28.63 0.33
N TRP A 116 23.45 -28.21 -0.94
CA TRP A 116 23.13 -29.12 -2.04
C TRP A 116 24.13 -30.28 -2.13
N LEU A 117 25.42 -30.00 -1.89
CA LEU A 117 26.49 -30.99 -1.93
C LEU A 117 26.38 -31.94 -0.74
N TYR A 118 26.18 -31.43 0.47
CA TYR A 118 26.02 -32.29 1.66
C TYR A 118 24.78 -33.17 1.57
N SER A 119 23.64 -32.61 1.14
CA SER A 119 22.41 -33.38 0.93
C SER A 119 22.60 -34.44 -0.13
N PHE A 120 23.24 -34.09 -1.26
CA PHE A 120 23.57 -35.06 -2.29
C PHE A 120 24.47 -36.19 -1.76
N LEU A 121 25.61 -35.85 -1.14
CA LEU A 121 26.56 -36.84 -0.63
C LEU A 121 25.94 -37.74 0.44
N ALA A 122 25.08 -37.19 1.32
CA ALA A 122 24.38 -37.98 2.33
C ALA A 122 23.40 -38.98 1.69
N HIS A 123 22.54 -38.52 0.77
CA HIS A 123 21.60 -39.41 0.08
C HIS A 123 22.33 -40.46 -0.75
N PHE A 124 23.35 -40.05 -1.50
CA PHE A 124 24.17 -40.94 -2.31
C PHE A 124 24.91 -41.97 -1.44
N GLY A 125 25.47 -41.53 -0.30
CA GLY A 125 26.11 -42.41 0.68
C GLY A 125 25.16 -43.43 1.28
N VAL A 126 23.91 -43.05 1.60
CA VAL A 126 22.87 -43.98 2.09
C VAL A 126 22.50 -45.01 1.02
N VAL A 127 22.41 -44.61 -0.25
CA VAL A 127 22.17 -45.53 -1.37
C VAL A 127 23.34 -46.50 -1.55
N LEU A 128 24.58 -46.01 -1.55
CA LEU A 128 25.78 -46.85 -1.63
C LEU A 128 25.91 -47.81 -0.44
N LEU A 129 25.58 -47.36 0.76
CA LEU A 129 25.60 -48.19 1.97
C LEU A 129 24.65 -49.38 1.84
N GLY A 130 23.40 -49.13 1.41
CA GLY A 130 22.43 -50.20 1.19
C GLY A 130 22.93 -51.16 0.12
N TRP A 131 23.37 -50.63 -1.03
CA TRP A 131 23.95 -51.42 -2.11
C TRP A 131 25.07 -52.34 -1.62
N TRP A 132 26.01 -51.82 -0.84
CA TRP A 132 27.17 -52.56 -0.36
C TRP A 132 26.83 -53.63 0.68
N ARG A 133 25.85 -53.37 1.57
CA ARG A 133 25.63 -54.24 2.74
C ARG A 133 24.74 -55.46 2.52
N LEU A 134 23.76 -55.38 1.62
CA LEU A 134 22.91 -56.52 1.24
C LEU A 134 23.10 -56.93 -0.22
N GLY A 135 24.24 -56.57 -0.80
CA GLY A 135 24.70 -57.08 -2.10
C GLY A 135 23.78 -56.71 -3.26
N GLY A 136 23.54 -55.42 -3.48
CA GLY A 136 22.83 -54.92 -4.65
C GLY A 136 21.55 -54.15 -4.35
N TRP A 137 20.58 -54.23 -5.27
CA TRP A 137 19.29 -53.53 -5.19
C TRP A 137 18.44 -53.91 -3.99
N ALA A 138 18.54 -55.17 -3.53
CA ALA A 138 17.93 -55.61 -2.29
C ALA A 138 18.28 -54.67 -1.12
N GLY A 139 19.54 -54.30 -0.99
CA GLY A 139 19.98 -53.39 0.06
C GLY A 139 19.51 -51.95 -0.14
N VAL A 140 19.44 -51.48 -1.37
CA VAL A 140 18.82 -50.17 -1.66
C VAL A 140 17.36 -50.16 -1.21
N LEU A 141 16.61 -51.22 -1.52
CA LEU A 141 15.18 -51.29 -1.22
C LEU A 141 14.88 -51.44 0.28
N PHE A 142 15.63 -52.27 0.99
CA PHE A 142 15.36 -52.57 2.41
C PHE A 142 16.16 -51.74 3.41
N ILE A 143 17.26 -51.10 2.99
CA ILE A 143 18.07 -50.23 3.87
C ILE A 143 17.95 -48.78 3.41
N SER A 144 18.34 -48.47 2.17
CA SER A 144 18.45 -47.08 1.73
C SER A 144 17.10 -46.37 1.65
N ILE A 145 16.08 -46.99 1.07
CA ILE A 145 14.74 -46.39 0.96
C ILE A 145 14.13 -46.11 2.35
N PRO A 146 14.06 -47.07 3.30
CA PRO A 146 13.55 -46.79 4.64
C PRO A 146 14.32 -45.69 5.37
N LEU A 147 15.65 -45.64 5.24
CA LEU A 147 16.46 -44.57 5.83
C LEU A 147 16.15 -43.20 5.21
N ILE A 148 16.02 -43.12 3.88
CA ILE A 148 15.64 -41.89 3.19
C ILE A 148 14.21 -41.46 3.56
N VAL A 149 13.26 -42.40 3.64
CA VAL A 149 11.89 -42.14 4.09
C VAL A 149 11.89 -41.61 5.52
N THR A 150 12.68 -42.23 6.41
CA THR A 150 12.84 -41.78 7.80
C THR A 150 13.43 -40.37 7.86
N TYR A 151 14.42 -40.06 7.02
CA TYR A 151 14.98 -38.72 6.90
C TYR A 151 13.92 -37.68 6.50
N TYR A 152 13.11 -37.94 5.48
CA TYR A 152 12.06 -37.00 5.07
C TYR A 152 10.90 -36.93 6.07
N ALA A 153 10.58 -38.01 6.77
CA ALA A 153 9.62 -37.98 7.88
C ALA A 153 10.14 -37.10 9.03
N ALA A 154 11.42 -37.22 9.39
CA ALA A 154 12.06 -36.35 10.37
C ALA A 154 12.08 -34.89 9.89
N LEU A 155 12.37 -34.65 8.60
CA LEU A 155 12.36 -33.32 8.02
C LEU A 155 10.94 -32.70 8.02
N TYR A 156 9.91 -33.51 7.78
CA TYR A 156 8.51 -33.10 7.90
C TYR A 156 8.18 -32.65 9.33
N ILE A 157 8.58 -33.43 10.35
CA ILE A 157 8.39 -33.06 11.76
C ILE A 157 9.18 -31.78 12.10
N LEU A 158 10.44 -31.69 11.69
CA LEU A 158 11.26 -30.49 11.90
C LEU A 158 10.68 -29.25 11.23
N ALA A 159 10.11 -29.38 10.02
CA ALA A 159 9.43 -28.28 9.35
C ALA A 159 8.26 -27.74 10.17
N MET A 160 7.57 -28.59 10.93
CA MET A 160 6.47 -28.18 11.81
C MET A 160 6.95 -27.40 13.05
N SER A 161 8.19 -27.59 13.47
CA SER A 161 8.77 -26.91 14.64
C SER A 161 9.57 -25.66 14.27
N VAL A 162 10.27 -25.69 13.14
CA VAL A 162 11.23 -24.64 12.76
C VAL A 162 10.59 -23.52 11.97
N LEU A 163 9.72 -23.84 10.99
CA LEU A 163 9.09 -22.81 10.17
C LEU A 163 7.89 -22.22 10.94
N PRO A 164 7.59 -20.93 10.81
CA PRO A 164 6.37 -20.36 11.38
C PRO A 164 5.13 -21.00 10.76
N ALA A 165 3.97 -20.86 11.41
CA ALA A 165 2.67 -21.26 10.89
C ALA A 165 1.60 -20.17 11.09
N SER A 166 0.72 -19.99 10.12
CA SER A 166 -0.54 -19.24 10.26
C SER A 166 -1.64 -20.14 10.82
N ASN A 167 -1.81 -21.31 10.21
CA ASN A 167 -2.75 -22.34 10.63
C ASN A 167 -2.01 -23.67 10.80
N PRO A 168 -1.53 -24.01 12.00
CA PRO A 168 -0.69 -25.19 12.22
C PRO A 168 -1.43 -26.51 11.99
N GLU A 169 -2.76 -26.50 11.91
CA GLU A 169 -3.60 -27.67 11.65
C GLU A 169 -3.89 -27.88 10.16
N ASP A 170 -3.72 -26.85 9.33
CA ASP A 170 -4.00 -26.95 7.89
C ASP A 170 -3.01 -27.91 7.19
N ARG A 171 -3.55 -28.92 6.52
CA ARG A 171 -2.76 -29.96 5.84
C ARG A 171 -1.94 -29.38 4.68
N ASP A 172 -2.51 -28.42 3.95
CA ASP A 172 -1.85 -27.81 2.80
C ASP A 172 -0.67 -26.92 3.25
N GLU A 173 -0.86 -26.12 4.29
CA GLU A 173 0.19 -25.35 4.93
C GLU A 173 1.33 -26.24 5.46
N ARG A 174 1.01 -27.34 6.15
CA ARG A 174 2.00 -28.32 6.62
C ARG A 174 2.83 -28.88 5.46
N TRP A 175 2.17 -29.25 4.35
CA TRP A 175 2.87 -29.76 3.18
C TRP A 175 3.78 -28.72 2.53
N LYS A 176 3.33 -27.46 2.41
CA LYS A 176 4.15 -26.35 1.89
C LYS A 176 5.38 -26.08 2.76
N ARG A 177 5.23 -26.09 4.09
CA ARG A 177 6.34 -25.94 5.05
C ARG A 177 7.37 -27.07 4.89
N PHE A 178 6.91 -28.31 4.75
CA PHE A 178 7.79 -29.43 4.43
C PHE A 178 8.54 -29.24 3.11
N ILE A 179 7.86 -28.85 2.03
CA ILE A 179 8.51 -28.61 0.73
C ILE A 179 9.56 -27.51 0.84
N ILE A 180 9.31 -26.43 1.58
CA ILE A 180 10.28 -25.35 1.79
C ILE A 180 11.54 -25.88 2.47
N LEU A 181 11.39 -26.65 3.56
CA LEU A 181 12.54 -27.17 4.30
C LEU A 181 13.31 -28.24 3.49
N ALA A 182 12.61 -29.06 2.72
CA ALA A 182 13.21 -29.99 1.78
C ALA A 182 13.96 -29.25 0.66
N ALA A 183 13.36 -28.23 0.04
CA ALA A 183 14.03 -27.43 -0.98
C ALA A 183 15.26 -26.71 -0.39
N TYR A 184 15.17 -26.25 0.85
CA TYR A 184 16.29 -25.64 1.57
C TYR A 184 17.44 -26.61 1.81
N SER A 185 17.18 -27.87 2.20
CA SER A 185 18.24 -28.86 2.37
C SER A 185 18.94 -29.18 1.04
N TRP A 186 18.19 -29.22 -0.06
CA TRP A 186 18.74 -29.44 -1.40
C TRP A 186 19.33 -28.19 -2.08
N GLY A 187 19.14 -27.00 -1.52
CA GLY A 187 19.63 -25.75 -2.12
C GLY A 187 18.76 -25.19 -3.27
N PHE A 188 17.53 -25.69 -3.43
CA PHE A 188 16.58 -25.29 -4.47
C PHE A 188 15.53 -24.30 -3.97
N GLN A 189 15.73 -23.70 -2.78
CA GLN A 189 14.73 -22.88 -2.14
C GLN A 189 14.39 -21.60 -2.92
N PHE A 190 13.12 -21.19 -2.82
CA PHE A 190 12.69 -19.84 -3.12
C PHE A 190 13.09 -18.89 -1.99
N PRO A 191 13.13 -17.57 -2.23
CA PRO A 191 13.53 -16.63 -1.20
C PRO A 191 12.61 -16.68 0.03
N ILE A 192 13.22 -16.58 1.21
CA ILE A 192 12.50 -16.46 2.48
C ILE A 192 12.70 -15.06 3.03
N HIS A 193 11.58 -14.37 3.18
CA HIS A 193 11.49 -13.00 3.65
C HIS A 193 10.90 -12.96 5.05
N VAL A 194 11.44 -12.08 5.89
CA VAL A 194 10.90 -11.80 7.22
C VAL A 194 10.65 -10.31 7.34
N VAL A 195 9.45 -9.97 7.79
CA VAL A 195 9.08 -8.60 8.08
C VAL A 195 9.45 -8.30 9.53
N ALA A 196 10.53 -7.53 9.71
CA ALA A 196 10.94 -7.03 11.01
C ALA A 196 9.87 -6.08 11.60
N ASP A 197 9.90 -5.90 12.92
CA ASP A 197 8.92 -5.06 13.64
C ASP A 197 9.13 -3.56 13.43
N HIS A 198 10.38 -3.19 13.15
CA HIS A 198 10.74 -1.82 12.86
C HIS A 198 10.16 -1.46 11.49
N ALA A 199 9.75 -0.21 11.30
CA ALA A 199 9.00 0.33 10.16
C ALA A 199 9.73 0.29 8.79
N TRP A 200 10.49 -0.78 8.52
CA TRP A 200 11.11 -1.06 7.25
C TRP A 200 10.02 -1.35 6.22
N LYS A 201 10.05 -0.53 5.18
CA LYS A 201 9.08 -0.54 4.09
C LYS A 201 9.30 -1.72 3.12
N SER A 202 10.40 -2.43 3.28
CA SER A 202 10.80 -3.62 2.52
C SER A 202 11.08 -4.79 3.45
N PRO A 203 10.70 -6.03 3.07
CA PRO A 203 11.00 -7.20 3.87
C PRO A 203 12.49 -7.53 3.88
N GLU A 204 12.98 -8.04 5.00
CA GLU A 204 14.36 -8.53 5.13
C GLU A 204 14.48 -9.89 4.44
N LEU A 205 15.42 -10.03 3.52
CA LEU A 205 15.73 -11.31 2.89
C LEU A 205 16.59 -12.15 3.84
N ARG A 206 16.00 -13.17 4.47
CA ARG A 206 16.70 -14.08 5.39
C ARG A 206 17.43 -15.19 4.68
N ILE A 207 16.80 -15.78 3.67
CA ILE A 207 17.40 -16.84 2.85
C ILE A 207 17.25 -16.46 1.39
N ARG A 208 18.40 -16.40 0.70
CA ARG A 208 18.45 -16.15 -0.74
C ARG A 208 17.85 -17.33 -1.51
N GLY A 209 17.18 -17.02 -2.62
CA GLY A 209 16.57 -18.00 -3.50
C GLY A 209 16.17 -17.35 -4.82
N ASP A 210 15.81 -18.18 -5.78
CA ASP A 210 15.47 -17.75 -7.14
C ASP A 210 14.02 -18.09 -7.45
N TYR A 211 13.18 -17.05 -7.47
CA TYR A 211 11.75 -17.13 -7.76
C TYR A 211 11.43 -17.24 -9.26
N THR A 212 12.42 -17.14 -10.14
CA THR A 212 12.22 -17.23 -11.61
C THR A 212 12.16 -18.65 -12.12
N ARG A 213 12.63 -19.60 -11.30
CA ARG A 213 12.73 -21.01 -11.67
C ARG A 213 11.37 -21.66 -11.78
N ASP A 214 11.33 -22.72 -12.58
CA ASP A 214 10.09 -23.32 -13.06
C ASP A 214 9.64 -24.55 -12.27
N TYR A 215 10.14 -24.70 -11.06
CA TYR A 215 9.72 -25.75 -10.14
C TYR A 215 8.66 -25.23 -9.17
N LYS A 216 7.79 -26.14 -8.71
CA LYS A 216 6.68 -25.85 -7.80
C LYS A 216 7.14 -25.85 -6.34
N VAL A 217 8.17 -25.06 -6.03
CA VAL A 217 8.62 -24.83 -4.64
C VAL A 217 8.00 -23.51 -4.19
N PRO A 218 7.28 -23.47 -3.06
CA PRO A 218 6.80 -22.20 -2.53
C PRO A 218 7.96 -21.43 -1.88
N GLY A 219 7.99 -20.11 -2.04
CA GLY A 219 8.75 -19.23 -1.16
C GLY A 219 7.94 -18.90 0.08
N LEU A 220 8.55 -18.11 0.97
CA LEU A 220 7.95 -17.79 2.26
C LEU A 220 8.15 -16.32 2.60
N ILE A 221 7.06 -15.64 2.97
CA ILE A 221 7.09 -14.33 3.60
C ILE A 221 6.45 -14.50 4.98
N TRP A 222 7.20 -14.17 6.03
CA TRP A 222 6.68 -14.18 7.39
C TRP A 222 6.42 -12.75 7.88
N THR A 223 5.18 -12.50 8.28
CA THR A 223 4.68 -11.22 8.76
C THR A 223 4.09 -11.34 10.16
N LYS A 224 4.01 -10.21 10.85
CA LYS A 224 3.34 -10.09 12.15
C LYS A 224 1.84 -9.92 11.99
N SER A 225 1.10 -10.09 13.09
CA SER A 225 -0.38 -9.98 13.15
C SER A 225 -0.96 -8.67 12.61
N HIS A 226 -0.16 -7.60 12.55
CA HIS A 226 -0.57 -6.27 12.10
C HIS A 226 0.05 -5.87 10.75
N HIS A 227 0.74 -6.78 10.06
CA HIS A 227 1.37 -6.52 8.78
C HIS A 227 0.64 -7.26 7.67
N VAL A 228 0.41 -6.57 6.56
CA VAL A 228 -0.13 -7.12 5.32
C VAL A 228 0.86 -6.85 4.19
N VAL A 229 0.97 -7.77 3.23
CA VAL A 229 1.96 -7.66 2.14
C VAL A 229 1.25 -7.62 0.81
N GLY A 230 1.61 -6.64 -0.02
CA GLY A 230 1.28 -6.67 -1.44
C GLY A 230 2.27 -7.56 -2.17
N ILE A 231 1.77 -8.48 -2.99
CA ILE A 231 2.56 -9.43 -3.78
C ILE A 231 2.45 -9.04 -5.25
N THR A 232 3.58 -8.94 -5.93
CA THR A 232 3.67 -8.70 -7.38
C THR A 232 4.23 -9.92 -8.09
N GLY A 233 3.72 -10.22 -9.29
CA GLY A 233 4.27 -11.22 -10.20
C GLY A 233 5.37 -10.68 -11.12
N GLY A 234 5.86 -9.46 -10.87
CA GLY A 234 6.81 -8.75 -11.71
C GLY A 234 6.20 -7.47 -12.27
N THR A 235 5.52 -7.57 -13.41
CA THR A 235 4.90 -6.42 -14.11
C THR A 235 3.50 -6.09 -13.61
N GLN A 236 2.83 -7.03 -12.94
CA GLN A 236 1.45 -6.87 -12.48
C GLN A 236 1.35 -7.13 -10.98
N PHE A 237 0.54 -6.30 -10.32
CA PHE A 237 0.08 -6.59 -8.97
C PHE A 237 -0.73 -7.88 -8.99
N ASN A 238 -0.39 -8.85 -8.12
CA ASN A 238 -1.00 -10.17 -8.12
C ASN A 238 -2.08 -10.28 -7.04
N ARG A 239 -1.69 -10.16 -5.76
CA ARG A 239 -2.62 -10.22 -4.63
C ARG A 239 -2.10 -9.45 -3.42
N VAL A 240 -3.00 -9.12 -2.52
CA VAL A 240 -2.68 -8.73 -1.14
C VAL A 240 -2.82 -10.00 -0.28
N ASP A 241 -1.92 -10.21 0.67
CA ASP A 241 -2.02 -11.35 1.59
C ASP A 241 -1.76 -10.94 3.06
N GLY A 242 -2.51 -11.59 3.95
CA GLY A 242 -2.74 -11.21 5.34
C GLY A 242 -1.72 -11.75 6.35
N PRO A 243 -1.84 -11.36 7.62
CA PRO A 243 -0.78 -11.57 8.60
C PRO A 243 -0.44 -13.04 8.83
N GLY A 244 0.83 -13.30 9.12
CA GLY A 244 1.38 -14.62 9.42
C GLY A 244 2.31 -15.13 8.34
N VAL A 245 2.11 -16.38 7.94
CA VAL A 245 2.88 -17.13 6.97
C VAL A 245 2.20 -17.03 5.61
N ILE A 246 2.90 -16.41 4.66
CA ILE A 246 2.45 -16.21 3.29
C ILE A 246 3.36 -17.03 2.38
N PHE A 247 2.76 -17.90 1.57
CA PHE A 247 3.50 -18.69 0.58
C PHE A 247 3.54 -17.95 -0.76
N THR A 248 4.74 -17.79 -1.32
CA THR A 248 4.90 -17.20 -2.66
C THR A 248 5.07 -18.27 -3.72
N GLY A 249 4.44 -18.06 -4.87
CA GLY A 249 4.59 -18.88 -6.06
C GLY A 249 5.73 -18.43 -6.97
N LYS A 250 5.73 -18.98 -8.19
CA LYS A 250 6.66 -18.59 -9.26
C LYS A 250 6.47 -17.11 -9.62
N LEU A 251 7.58 -16.38 -9.72
CA LEU A 251 7.63 -14.93 -10.01
C LEU A 251 6.96 -14.03 -8.97
N GLU A 252 6.38 -14.60 -7.90
CA GLU A 252 5.78 -13.82 -6.83
C GLU A 252 6.86 -13.29 -5.88
N ARG A 253 6.85 -11.98 -5.66
CA ARG A 253 7.72 -11.29 -4.71
C ARG A 253 6.92 -10.26 -3.91
N ALA A 254 7.39 -9.99 -2.69
CA ALA A 254 6.84 -8.92 -1.88
C ALA A 254 7.13 -7.56 -2.55
N LEU A 255 6.07 -6.80 -2.83
CA LEU A 255 6.16 -5.45 -3.38
C LEU A 255 6.34 -4.42 -2.25
N GLN A 256 5.44 -4.46 -1.26
CA GLN A 256 5.39 -3.50 -0.17
C GLN A 256 4.70 -4.10 1.04
N ILE A 257 5.15 -3.71 2.22
CA ILE A 257 4.52 -4.05 3.50
C ILE A 257 3.68 -2.87 3.96
N ILE A 258 2.48 -3.16 4.44
CA ILE A 258 1.57 -2.18 5.05
C ILE A 258 1.36 -2.58 6.50
N ASP A 259 1.61 -1.64 7.41
CA ASP A 259 1.24 -1.77 8.82
C ASP A 259 -0.19 -1.26 9.03
N LEU A 260 -1.03 -2.16 9.56
CA LEU A 260 -2.45 -1.99 9.82
C LEU A 260 -2.73 -1.20 11.11
N ARG A 261 -1.72 -0.97 11.95
CA ARG A 261 -1.85 -0.14 13.16
C ARG A 261 -2.08 1.33 12.81
N LEU A 262 -2.55 2.08 13.81
CA LEU A 262 -2.58 3.53 13.73
C LEU A 262 -1.14 4.07 13.62
N GLN A 263 -0.82 4.63 12.47
CA GLN A 263 0.45 5.28 12.24
C GLN A 263 0.32 6.76 12.49
N ILE A 264 1.32 7.29 13.18
CA ILE A 264 1.45 8.71 13.43
C ILE A 264 2.64 9.21 12.61
N ARG A 265 2.41 10.27 11.84
CA ARG A 265 3.42 10.92 10.99
C ARG A 265 3.28 12.42 11.11
N SER A 266 4.41 13.11 10.98
CA SER A 266 4.46 14.56 10.97
C SER A 266 5.46 15.05 9.93
N ASN A 267 5.16 16.19 9.32
CA ASN A 267 6.07 16.86 8.40
C ASN A 267 6.12 18.35 8.71
N LYS A 268 7.30 18.96 8.60
CA LYS A 268 7.46 20.40 8.71
C LYS A 268 7.09 21.03 7.36
N ILE A 269 6.27 22.06 7.40
CA ILE A 269 5.79 22.79 6.23
C ILE A 269 6.14 24.25 6.38
N ASP A 270 6.64 24.84 5.30
CA ASP A 270 6.79 26.29 5.19
C ASP A 270 5.56 26.86 4.49
N VAL A 271 4.99 27.89 5.10
CA VAL A 271 3.71 28.48 4.72
C VAL A 271 3.80 30.00 4.82
N VAL A 272 3.00 30.68 4.02
CA VAL A 272 2.78 32.12 4.10
C VAL A 272 1.31 32.32 4.45
N SER A 273 1.00 33.05 5.52
CA SER A 273 -0.38 33.40 5.88
C SER A 273 -0.98 34.40 4.89
N LYS A 274 -2.29 34.62 5.01
CA LYS A 274 -3.05 35.54 4.16
C LYS A 274 -2.54 36.98 4.19
N ASP A 275 -1.94 37.40 5.31
CA ASP A 275 -1.32 38.72 5.52
C ASP A 275 0.15 38.78 5.06
N GLY A 276 0.68 37.72 4.45
CA GLY A 276 2.03 37.70 3.88
C GLY A 276 3.15 37.31 4.85
N VAL A 277 2.82 36.94 6.09
CA VAL A 277 3.82 36.51 7.07
C VAL A 277 4.28 35.08 6.78
N SER A 278 5.59 34.90 6.60
CA SER A 278 6.19 33.58 6.36
C SER A 278 6.55 32.89 7.67
N PHE A 279 6.14 31.62 7.83
CA PHE A 279 6.46 30.80 8.99
C PHE A 279 6.50 29.31 8.65
N SER A 280 7.10 28.53 9.54
CA SER A 280 7.03 27.09 9.48
C SER A 280 6.00 26.54 10.47
N ALA A 281 5.29 25.49 10.11
CA ALA A 281 4.42 24.73 11.00
C ALA A 281 4.69 23.23 10.86
N VAL A 282 4.19 22.43 11.79
CA VAL A 282 4.26 20.96 11.72
C VAL A 282 2.87 20.41 11.44
N ALA A 283 2.68 19.86 10.24
CA ALA A 283 1.48 19.12 9.90
C ALA A 283 1.60 17.70 10.47
N PHE A 284 0.62 17.29 11.25
CA PHE A 284 0.54 16.00 11.93
C PHE A 284 -0.66 15.22 11.43
N ALA A 285 -0.48 13.93 11.18
CA ALA A 285 -1.55 13.02 10.78
C ALA A 285 -1.45 11.68 11.51
N ALA A 286 -2.58 11.18 11.98
CA ALA A 286 -2.75 9.83 12.48
C ALA A 286 -3.73 9.08 11.57
N PHE A 287 -3.29 8.01 10.93
CA PHE A 287 -4.08 7.27 9.95
C PHE A 287 -3.74 5.77 9.98
N ARG A 288 -4.65 4.95 9.44
CA ARG A 288 -4.45 3.50 9.25
C ARG A 288 -5.26 3.02 8.04
N MET A 289 -5.10 1.76 7.66
CA MET A 289 -6.02 1.13 6.71
C MET A 289 -7.43 1.11 7.29
N ASP A 290 -8.44 1.45 6.48
CA ASP A 290 -9.84 1.50 6.93
C ASP A 290 -10.33 0.07 7.26
N PRO A 291 -10.62 -0.24 8.55
CA PRO A 291 -11.10 -1.56 8.96
C PRO A 291 -12.63 -1.66 8.92
N ASP A 292 -13.35 -0.55 8.73
CA ASP A 292 -14.77 -0.46 9.01
C ASP A 292 -15.61 -0.96 7.82
N THR A 293 -16.80 -1.46 8.11
CA THR A 293 -17.78 -1.75 7.06
C THR A 293 -18.41 -0.45 6.58
N TRP A 294 -18.42 -0.23 5.27
CA TRP A 294 -18.97 1.00 4.70
C TRP A 294 -20.49 0.92 4.55
N GLN A 295 -21.15 2.02 4.95
CA GLN A 295 -22.53 2.27 4.57
C GLN A 295 -22.64 2.48 3.05
N SER A 296 -23.82 2.18 2.47
CA SER A 296 -24.04 2.28 1.02
C SER A 296 -23.74 3.67 0.45
N LYS A 297 -24.04 4.74 1.20
CA LYS A 297 -23.73 6.13 0.80
C LYS A 297 -22.23 6.38 0.74
N THR A 298 -21.48 5.90 1.75
CA THR A 298 -20.01 5.99 1.80
C THR A 298 -19.39 5.21 0.65
N GLN A 299 -19.86 3.98 0.41
CA GLN A 299 -19.39 3.14 -0.69
C GLN A 299 -19.65 3.79 -2.05
N ALA A 300 -20.85 4.34 -2.29
CA ALA A 300 -21.19 5.01 -3.54
C ALA A 300 -20.26 6.20 -3.81
N ARG A 301 -20.00 7.03 -2.80
CA ARG A 301 -19.09 8.17 -2.90
C ARG A 301 -17.64 7.73 -3.15
N VAL A 302 -17.16 6.74 -2.41
CA VAL A 302 -15.80 6.20 -2.58
C VAL A 302 -15.63 5.55 -3.96
N ARG A 303 -16.62 4.78 -4.42
CA ARG A 303 -16.62 4.16 -5.75
C ARG A 303 -16.59 5.19 -6.88
N ALA A 304 -17.26 6.32 -6.71
CA ALA A 304 -17.22 7.42 -7.68
C ALA A 304 -15.82 8.05 -7.80
N MET A 305 -15.05 8.08 -6.71
CA MET A 305 -13.67 8.59 -6.70
C MET A 305 -12.64 7.53 -7.13
N ASN A 306 -12.86 6.25 -6.78
CA ASN A 306 -11.98 5.15 -7.12
C ASN A 306 -12.78 3.86 -7.42
N PRO A 307 -12.96 3.52 -8.71
CA PRO A 307 -13.71 2.33 -9.13
C PRO A 307 -13.16 1.00 -8.60
N LEU A 308 -11.85 0.91 -8.29
CA LEU A 308 -11.22 -0.30 -7.74
C LEU A 308 -11.82 -0.73 -6.39
N LEU A 309 -12.45 0.20 -5.68
CA LEU A 309 -13.07 -0.01 -4.37
C LEU A 309 -14.54 -0.41 -4.45
N GLY A 310 -15.07 -0.71 -5.64
CA GLY A 310 -16.47 -1.09 -5.84
C GLY A 310 -16.91 -2.28 -4.97
N GLU A 311 -16.04 -3.27 -4.82
CA GLU A 311 -16.26 -4.49 -4.02
C GLU A 311 -15.72 -4.38 -2.58
N ALA A 312 -15.16 -3.22 -2.20
CA ALA A 312 -14.44 -3.04 -0.94
C ALA A 312 -15.33 -2.62 0.25
N LYS A 313 -16.63 -2.94 0.19
CA LYS A 313 -17.61 -2.52 1.22
C LYS A 313 -17.27 -3.08 2.60
N GLU A 314 -16.90 -4.35 2.65
CA GLU A 314 -16.59 -5.10 3.86
C GLU A 314 -15.10 -5.50 3.90
N PRO A 315 -14.52 -5.66 5.10
CA PRO A 315 -13.19 -6.23 5.25
C PRO A 315 -13.21 -7.69 4.75
N SER A 316 -12.34 -8.00 3.79
CA SER A 316 -12.20 -9.34 3.23
C SER A 316 -11.41 -10.29 4.14
N TYR A 317 -10.68 -9.74 5.11
CA TYR A 317 -9.98 -10.48 6.14
C TYR A 317 -10.48 -9.99 7.50
N THR A 318 -11.15 -10.86 8.23
CA THR A 318 -11.77 -10.58 9.54
C THR A 318 -11.17 -11.40 10.68
N THR A 319 -10.31 -12.37 10.35
CA THR A 319 -9.65 -13.23 11.34
C THR A 319 -8.59 -12.45 12.10
N GLY A 320 -8.66 -12.41 13.44
CA GLY A 320 -7.65 -11.75 14.28
C GLY A 320 -7.93 -10.28 14.61
N SER A 321 -6.93 -9.57 15.14
CA SER A 321 -7.11 -8.25 15.76
C SER A 321 -7.12 -7.06 14.78
N PHE A 322 -6.72 -7.27 13.52
CA PHE A 322 -6.56 -6.20 12.52
C PHE A 322 -7.31 -6.56 11.24
N PRO A 323 -8.64 -6.35 11.19
CA PRO A 323 -9.42 -6.60 9.99
C PRO A 323 -9.03 -5.62 8.87
N PHE A 324 -9.01 -6.09 7.63
CA PHE A 324 -8.69 -5.27 6.47
C PHE A 324 -9.37 -5.77 5.19
N SER A 325 -9.43 -4.91 4.17
CA SER A 325 -9.91 -5.26 2.83
C SER A 325 -8.74 -5.32 1.84
N HIS A 326 -8.60 -6.44 1.12
CA HIS A 326 -7.56 -6.62 0.10
C HIS A 326 -7.61 -5.52 -0.96
N ARG A 327 -8.81 -5.09 -1.37
CA ARG A 327 -9.00 -4.00 -2.35
C ARG A 327 -8.56 -2.64 -1.81
N ARG A 328 -8.82 -2.36 -0.52
CA ARG A 328 -8.39 -1.11 0.15
C ARG A 328 -6.87 -1.05 0.25
N VAL A 329 -6.24 -2.15 0.66
CA VAL A 329 -4.79 -2.28 0.69
C VAL A 329 -4.20 -2.16 -0.72
N GLN A 330 -4.80 -2.80 -1.73
CA GLN A 330 -4.38 -2.68 -3.12
C GLN A 330 -4.44 -1.22 -3.61
N ALA A 331 -5.50 -0.48 -3.29
CA ALA A 331 -5.62 0.93 -3.64
C ALA A 331 -4.52 1.77 -2.97
N ALA A 332 -4.24 1.55 -1.69
CA ALA A 332 -3.16 2.22 -0.98
C ALA A 332 -1.78 1.90 -1.55
N ILE A 333 -1.51 0.65 -1.93
CA ILE A 333 -0.25 0.28 -2.62
C ILE A 333 -0.17 0.99 -3.98
N GLY A 334 -1.29 1.15 -4.68
CA GLY A 334 -1.38 1.86 -5.95
C GLY A 334 -0.98 3.34 -5.86
N THR A 335 -1.01 3.97 -4.68
CA THR A 335 -0.51 5.34 -4.51
C THR A 335 1.01 5.42 -4.40
N THR A 336 1.69 4.27 -4.26
CA THR A 336 3.14 4.21 -4.20
C THR A 336 3.72 4.47 -5.58
N SER A 337 4.26 5.68 -5.78
CA SER A 337 4.86 6.07 -7.06
C SER A 337 6.24 5.46 -7.22
N VAL A 338 6.47 4.80 -8.37
CA VAL A 338 7.78 4.34 -8.80
C VAL A 338 8.50 5.52 -9.45
N LYS A 339 9.22 6.30 -8.63
CA LYS A 339 10.21 7.33 -9.01
C LYS A 339 9.68 8.57 -9.76
N THR A 340 9.64 9.70 -9.05
CA THR A 340 9.90 11.01 -9.66
C THR A 340 11.41 11.29 -9.59
N VAL A 341 12.00 11.68 -10.72
CA VAL A 341 13.43 11.73 -11.09
C VAL A 341 14.38 12.44 -10.10
N VAL A 342 13.88 13.17 -9.09
CA VAL A 342 14.70 14.12 -8.31
C VAL A 342 15.24 13.54 -6.99
N LEU A 343 14.58 12.55 -6.40
CA LEU A 343 15.02 11.91 -5.15
C LEU A 343 14.77 10.41 -5.25
N ASP A 344 15.83 9.61 -5.19
CA ASP A 344 15.86 8.15 -5.43
C ASP A 344 15.07 7.31 -4.39
N LYS A 345 14.14 7.92 -3.65
CA LYS A 345 13.32 7.28 -2.61
C LYS A 345 11.90 7.07 -3.14
N ALA A 346 11.46 5.81 -3.20
CA ALA A 346 10.07 5.48 -3.52
C ALA A 346 9.11 6.16 -2.51
N LEU A 347 8.08 6.83 -3.04
CA LEU A 347 7.06 7.44 -2.19
C LEU A 347 6.10 6.33 -1.73
N HIS A 348 6.19 5.93 -0.47
CA HIS A 348 5.29 4.92 0.10
C HIS A 348 3.92 5.49 0.47
N TRP A 349 2.92 4.61 0.62
CA TRP A 349 1.54 4.98 0.93
C TRP A 349 1.41 5.86 2.19
N ASP A 350 2.23 5.62 3.22
CA ASP A 350 2.20 6.37 4.48
C ASP A 350 2.70 7.80 4.28
N GLN A 351 3.78 7.96 3.50
CA GLN A 351 4.30 9.26 3.12
C GLN A 351 3.36 9.99 2.15
N TRP A 352 2.72 9.26 1.22
CA TRP A 352 1.71 9.82 0.34
C TRP A 352 0.54 10.39 1.14
N ALA A 353 0.02 9.65 2.13
CA ALA A 353 -1.06 10.11 2.99
C ALA A 353 -0.66 11.38 3.77
N LEU A 354 0.55 11.42 4.32
CA LEU A 354 1.09 12.60 4.99
C LEU A 354 1.24 13.81 4.05
N ASN A 355 1.68 13.58 2.81
CA ASN A 355 1.81 14.64 1.81
C ASN A 355 0.45 15.25 1.45
N VAL A 356 -0.60 14.43 1.29
CA VAL A 356 -1.97 14.94 1.05
C VAL A 356 -2.42 15.84 2.21
N VAL A 357 -2.19 15.41 3.46
CA VAL A 357 -2.52 16.22 4.65
C VAL A 357 -1.71 17.52 4.68
N THR A 358 -0.41 17.44 4.36
CA THR A 358 0.51 18.58 4.33
C THR A 358 0.11 19.62 3.29
N GLU A 359 -0.24 19.21 2.08
CA GLU A 359 -0.65 20.12 1.01
C GLU A 359 -1.98 20.81 1.34
N GLU A 360 -2.96 20.07 1.88
CA GLU A 360 -4.22 20.69 2.32
C GLU A 360 -4.04 21.59 3.55
N ALA A 361 -3.15 21.22 4.48
CA ALA A 361 -2.79 22.08 5.61
C ALA A 361 -2.18 23.40 5.13
N ARG A 362 -1.25 23.37 4.17
CA ARG A 362 -0.66 24.58 3.58
C ARG A 362 -1.75 25.49 2.99
N LYS A 363 -2.71 24.92 2.27
CA LYS A 363 -3.83 25.68 1.69
C LYS A 363 -4.70 26.34 2.76
N ILE A 364 -5.16 25.58 3.77
CA ILE A 364 -6.02 26.12 4.83
C ILE A 364 -5.31 27.22 5.62
N ILE A 365 -4.05 26.99 6.00
CA ILE A 365 -3.26 27.97 6.76
C ILE A 365 -3.02 29.23 5.93
N SER A 366 -2.71 29.10 4.63
CA SER A 366 -2.50 30.25 3.74
C SER A 366 -3.75 31.11 3.53
N GLN A 367 -4.93 30.57 3.80
CA GLN A 367 -6.21 31.29 3.73
C GLN A 367 -6.54 32.04 5.02
N LYS A 368 -5.76 31.85 6.10
CA LYS A 368 -5.98 32.46 7.41
C LYS A 368 -4.98 33.58 7.66
N ASN A 369 -5.46 34.63 8.32
CA ASN A 369 -4.59 35.67 8.87
C ASN A 369 -3.82 35.12 10.06
N LEU A 370 -2.73 35.78 10.44
CA LEU A 370 -1.92 35.34 11.57
C LEU A 370 -2.79 35.23 12.85
N ASP A 371 -3.57 36.25 13.19
CA ASP A 371 -4.46 36.25 14.37
C ASP A 371 -5.48 35.09 14.37
N GLU A 372 -6.02 34.73 13.19
CA GLU A 372 -6.98 33.63 13.01
C GLU A 372 -6.36 32.24 13.24
N LEU A 373 -5.03 32.14 13.35
CA LEU A 373 -4.37 30.90 13.74
C LEU A 373 -4.51 30.66 15.25
N TRP A 374 -4.71 31.69 16.07
CA TRP A 374 -4.91 31.56 17.52
C TRP A 374 -6.35 31.83 17.97
N ARG A 375 -7.11 32.63 17.21
CA ARG A 375 -8.51 32.97 17.51
C ARG A 375 -9.48 32.28 16.53
N PRO A 376 -10.50 31.57 17.02
CA PRO A 376 -11.46 30.89 16.17
C PRO A 376 -12.28 31.89 15.34
N ALA A 377 -12.75 31.45 14.17
CA ALA A 377 -13.62 32.29 13.35
C ALA A 377 -15.02 32.37 14.00
N GLY A 378 -15.25 33.44 14.77
CA GLY A 378 -16.55 33.73 15.37
C GLY A 378 -16.62 33.69 16.89
N ASP A 379 -15.46 33.78 17.59
CA ASP A 379 -15.36 34.04 19.04
C ASP A 379 -16.32 33.21 19.92
N LYS A 380 -16.53 31.95 19.53
CA LYS A 380 -17.34 31.02 20.32
C LYS A 380 -16.54 30.58 21.54
N GLU A 381 -17.11 30.77 22.73
CA GLU A 381 -16.49 30.33 23.97
C GLU A 381 -16.12 28.84 23.92
N GLY A 382 -14.87 28.53 24.30
CA GLY A 382 -14.37 27.16 24.41
C GLY A 382 -13.86 26.52 23.11
N VAL A 383 -13.92 27.19 21.96
CA VAL A 383 -13.40 26.67 20.69
C VAL A 383 -11.97 27.17 20.44
N SER A 384 -11.02 26.26 20.25
CA SER A 384 -9.66 26.64 19.84
C SER A 384 -9.58 26.79 18.32
N ALA A 385 -8.93 27.85 17.82
CA ALA A 385 -8.63 28.02 16.40
C ALA A 385 -7.93 26.80 15.79
N MET A 386 -7.10 26.11 16.58
CA MET A 386 -6.40 24.90 16.15
C MET A 386 -7.36 23.72 15.95
N ASP A 387 -8.41 23.62 16.76
CA ASP A 387 -9.43 22.58 16.61
C ASP A 387 -10.33 22.88 15.40
N ASP A 388 -10.64 24.14 15.12
CA ASP A 388 -11.33 24.55 13.89
C ASP A 388 -10.51 24.21 12.64
N ILE A 389 -9.22 24.57 12.63
CA ILE A 389 -8.29 24.20 11.54
C ILE A 389 -8.20 22.68 11.39
N ALA A 390 -8.11 21.94 12.50
CA ALA A 390 -8.03 20.48 12.48
C ALA A 390 -9.29 19.83 11.92
N MET A 391 -10.46 20.34 12.29
CA MET A 391 -11.76 19.86 11.82
C MET A 391 -11.93 20.15 10.32
N GLU A 392 -11.59 21.36 9.87
CA GLU A 392 -11.61 21.74 8.46
C GLU A 392 -10.64 20.87 7.64
N LEU A 393 -9.41 20.69 8.13
CA LEU A 393 -8.39 19.86 7.49
C LEU A 393 -8.84 18.40 7.37
N LYS A 394 -9.38 17.83 8.45
CA LYS A 394 -9.94 16.48 8.43
C LYS A 394 -11.06 16.36 7.39
N ALA A 395 -12.00 17.31 7.36
CA ALA A 395 -13.12 17.28 6.42
C ALA A 395 -12.68 17.34 4.95
N ARG A 396 -11.65 18.13 4.63
CA ARG A 396 -11.09 18.23 3.26
C ARG A 396 -10.33 16.98 2.84
N VAL A 397 -9.59 16.35 3.75
CA VAL A 397 -8.67 15.24 3.42
C VAL A 397 -9.32 13.85 3.56
N GLU A 398 -10.30 13.69 4.44
CA GLU A 398 -10.87 12.38 4.79
C GLU A 398 -11.31 11.59 3.55
N TRP A 399 -12.05 12.22 2.65
CA TRP A 399 -12.58 11.55 1.45
C TRP A 399 -11.49 11.13 0.47
N THR A 400 -10.43 11.94 0.31
CA THR A 400 -9.28 11.63 -0.55
C THR A 400 -8.51 10.42 -0.03
N LEU A 401 -8.26 10.35 1.28
CA LEU A 401 -7.60 9.20 1.90
C LEU A 401 -8.49 7.96 1.87
N ARG A 402 -9.79 8.13 2.14
CA ARG A 402 -10.75 7.02 2.14
C ARG A 402 -10.96 6.43 0.75
N ALA A 403 -10.87 7.25 -0.30
CA ALA A 403 -10.82 6.82 -1.71
C ALA A 403 -9.61 5.94 -2.05
N ASN A 404 -8.62 5.86 -1.16
CA ASN A 404 -7.45 5.00 -1.27
C ASN A 404 -7.40 3.95 -0.16
N GLY A 405 -8.53 3.69 0.51
CA GLY A 405 -8.64 2.66 1.54
C GLY A 405 -8.04 3.03 2.89
N ILE A 406 -7.71 4.32 3.11
CA ILE A 406 -7.06 4.81 4.32
C ILE A 406 -8.07 5.62 5.15
N VAL A 407 -8.18 5.31 6.45
CA VAL A 407 -8.99 6.10 7.39
C VAL A 407 -8.11 7.09 8.13
N LEU A 408 -8.54 8.36 8.14
CA LEU A 408 -7.90 9.45 8.86
C LEU A 408 -8.51 9.55 10.26
N ALA A 409 -7.73 9.19 11.28
CA ALA A 409 -8.17 9.34 12.67
C ALA A 409 -8.08 10.83 13.09
N VAL A 410 -6.90 11.42 12.89
CA VAL A 410 -6.58 12.80 13.31
C VAL A 410 -5.74 13.49 12.24
N ALA A 411 -6.01 14.75 11.97
CA ALA A 411 -5.13 15.66 11.24
C ALA A 411 -5.07 16.99 11.99
N ARG A 412 -3.87 17.50 12.27
CA ARG A 412 -3.65 18.73 13.04
C ARG A 412 -2.45 19.49 12.51
N VAL A 413 -2.40 20.79 12.78
CA VAL A 413 -1.24 21.63 12.56
C VAL A 413 -0.78 22.13 13.92
N VAL A 414 0.50 21.95 14.23
CA VAL A 414 1.08 22.29 15.54
C VAL A 414 2.42 23.00 15.35
N ASN A 415 2.94 23.60 16.43
CA ASN A 415 4.29 24.18 16.49
C ASN A 415 4.59 25.20 15.38
N PHE A 416 3.92 26.35 15.43
CA PHE A 416 4.23 27.50 14.58
C PHE A 416 5.58 28.09 14.99
N SER A 417 6.49 28.20 14.01
CA SER A 417 7.85 28.68 14.19
C SER A 417 8.14 29.78 13.19
N PHE A 418 8.55 30.93 13.69
CA PHE A 418 8.81 32.13 12.90
C PHE A 418 10.33 32.29 12.75
N PRO A 419 10.90 32.02 11.56
CA PRO A 419 12.35 32.07 11.38
C PRO A 419 12.92 33.49 11.49
N ASN A 420 12.14 34.51 11.10
CA ASN A 420 12.50 35.91 11.27
C ASN A 420 11.47 36.60 12.17
N LYS A 421 11.80 36.80 13.45
CA LYS A 421 10.89 37.48 14.39
C LYS A 421 10.82 39.00 14.13
N ASN A 422 11.85 39.56 13.53
CA ASN A 422 11.95 41.00 13.30
C ASN A 422 11.01 41.40 12.15
N GLY A 423 10.11 42.35 12.41
CA GLY A 423 9.16 42.88 11.42
C GLY A 423 7.80 42.17 11.34
N ILE A 424 7.61 41.05 12.04
CA ILE A 424 6.28 40.40 12.12
C ILE A 424 5.28 41.32 12.82
N GLU A 425 5.69 41.94 13.91
CA GLU A 425 4.86 42.89 14.66
C GLU A 425 4.47 44.08 13.78
N GLU A 426 5.41 44.64 13.00
CA GLU A 426 5.12 45.74 12.07
C GLU A 426 4.13 45.32 10.97
N GLN A 427 4.30 44.13 10.40
CA GLN A 427 3.36 43.58 9.41
C GLN A 427 1.98 43.34 10.01
N GLN A 428 1.88 42.82 11.23
CA GLN A 428 0.61 42.64 11.93
C GLN A 428 -0.07 43.98 12.23
N ILE A 429 0.67 44.97 12.74
CA ILE A 429 0.14 46.31 13.01
C ILE A 429 -0.34 46.95 11.70
N ALA A 430 0.40 46.80 10.61
CA ALA A 430 0.00 47.30 9.30
C ALA A 430 -1.28 46.61 8.78
N ALA A 431 -1.37 45.28 8.91
CA ALA A 431 -2.53 44.51 8.51
C ALA A 431 -3.77 44.86 9.34
N TRP A 432 -3.64 44.95 10.67
CA TRP A 432 -4.70 45.41 11.57
C TRP A 432 -5.13 46.84 11.24
N GLY A 433 -4.17 47.75 11.04
CA GLY A 433 -4.46 49.13 10.66
C GLY A 433 -5.21 49.25 9.33
N ALA A 434 -4.89 48.40 8.35
CA ALA A 434 -5.60 48.33 7.08
C ALA A 434 -7.04 47.79 7.26
N ASP A 435 -7.24 46.75 8.06
CA ASP A 435 -8.59 46.21 8.33
C ASP A 435 -9.48 47.22 9.06
N TRP A 436 -8.95 47.89 10.08
CA TRP A 436 -9.68 48.95 10.79
C TRP A 436 -10.05 50.12 9.88
N LYS A 437 -9.14 50.55 9.00
CA LYS A 437 -9.44 51.59 8.00
C LYS A 437 -10.54 51.15 7.04
N ARG A 438 -10.52 49.88 6.59
CA ARG A 438 -11.58 49.31 5.75
C ARG A 438 -12.93 49.29 6.46
N ARG A 439 -13.00 48.76 7.68
CA ARG A 439 -14.25 48.73 8.47
C ARG A 439 -14.80 50.13 8.73
N ARG A 440 -13.92 51.10 9.00
CA ARG A 440 -14.31 52.51 9.14
C ARG A 440 -14.90 53.06 7.84
N ALA A 441 -14.28 52.79 6.69
CA ALA A 441 -14.78 53.22 5.39
C ALA A 441 -16.13 52.56 5.05
N GLU A 442 -16.28 51.26 5.31
CA GLU A 442 -17.56 50.54 5.14
C GLU A 442 -18.66 51.14 6.03
N LYS A 443 -18.37 51.43 7.29
CA LYS A 443 -19.33 52.05 8.21
C LYS A 443 -19.69 53.49 7.84
N LEU A 444 -18.72 54.28 7.35
CA LEU A 444 -18.98 55.62 6.83
C LEU A 444 -19.86 55.55 5.58
N ALA A 445 -19.56 54.65 4.64
CA ALA A 445 -20.38 54.48 3.44
C ALA A 445 -21.80 53.98 3.77
N GLU A 446 -21.95 53.07 4.74
CA GLU A 446 -23.27 52.65 5.25
C GLU A 446 -24.05 53.82 5.88
N ALA A 447 -23.37 54.66 6.69
CA ALA A 447 -23.97 55.82 7.33
C ALA A 447 -24.35 56.91 6.31
N GLU A 448 -23.50 57.17 5.32
CA GLU A 448 -23.78 58.10 4.21
C GLU A 448 -24.97 57.61 3.38
N ALA A 449 -25.00 56.31 3.02
CA ALA A 449 -26.12 55.72 2.30
C ALA A 449 -27.43 55.76 3.10
N ALA A 450 -27.36 55.57 4.43
CA ALA A 450 -28.52 55.74 5.30
C ALA A 450 -28.99 57.20 5.34
N ALA A 451 -28.07 58.15 5.52
CA ALA A 451 -28.39 59.58 5.52
C ALA A 451 -28.99 60.06 4.18
N GLU A 452 -28.47 59.57 3.05
CA GLU A 452 -29.03 59.87 1.73
C GLU A 452 -30.44 59.30 1.57
N ARG A 453 -30.70 58.08 2.07
CA ARG A 453 -32.05 57.49 2.10
C ARG A 453 -32.99 58.34 2.93
N ASP A 454 -32.60 58.72 4.14
CA ASP A 454 -33.41 59.54 5.03
C ASP A 454 -33.72 60.91 4.38
N GLN A 455 -32.73 61.52 3.70
CA GLN A 455 -32.95 62.76 2.95
C GLN A 455 -33.89 62.58 1.77
N GLN A 456 -33.79 61.48 1.03
CA GLN A 456 -34.69 61.17 -0.08
C GLN A 456 -36.11 60.88 0.39
N GLU A 457 -36.28 60.15 1.49
CA GLU A 457 -37.56 59.89 2.13
C GLU A 457 -38.19 61.20 2.63
N ALA A 458 -37.41 62.06 3.29
CA ALA A 458 -37.87 63.37 3.72
C ALA A 458 -38.28 64.27 2.54
N ARG A 459 -37.52 64.26 1.44
CA ARG A 459 -37.87 64.99 0.20
C ARG A 459 -39.15 64.44 -0.42
N ALA A 460 -39.26 63.12 -0.59
CA ALA A 460 -40.46 62.50 -1.15
C ALA A 460 -41.69 62.76 -0.29
N TYR A 461 -41.54 62.74 1.03
CA TYR A 461 -42.60 63.09 1.98
C TYR A 461 -43.02 64.56 1.84
N ALA A 462 -42.05 65.48 1.76
CA ALA A 462 -42.31 66.91 1.55
C ALA A 462 -42.99 67.17 0.20
N GLU A 463 -42.55 66.52 -0.87
CA GLU A 463 -43.17 66.60 -2.20
C GLU A 463 -44.60 66.03 -2.20
N ALA A 464 -44.83 64.89 -1.55
CA ALA A 464 -46.16 64.31 -1.40
C ALA A 464 -47.10 65.24 -0.64
N GLN A 465 -46.64 65.82 0.47
CA GLN A 465 -47.41 66.78 1.27
C GLN A 465 -47.73 68.06 0.46
N LEU A 466 -46.77 68.54 -0.33
CA LEU A 466 -46.97 69.71 -1.20
C LEU A 466 -48.00 69.41 -2.30
N LEU A 467 -47.90 68.26 -2.97
CA LEU A 467 -48.88 67.83 -3.98
C LEU A 467 -50.28 67.67 -3.40
N ASP A 468 -50.41 67.09 -2.21
CA ASP A 468 -51.69 66.93 -1.51
C ASP A 468 -52.32 68.30 -1.20
N SER A 469 -51.52 69.25 -0.69
CA SER A 469 -51.97 70.62 -0.41
C SER A 469 -52.43 71.38 -1.68
N ILE A 470 -51.77 71.15 -2.82
CA ILE A 470 -52.15 71.73 -4.12
C ILE A 470 -53.46 71.09 -4.62
N ALA A 471 -53.59 69.76 -4.52
CA ALA A 471 -54.78 69.03 -4.92
C ALA A 471 -56.02 69.48 -4.11
N GLU A 472 -55.88 69.61 -2.79
CA GLU A 472 -56.94 70.11 -1.90
C GLU A 472 -57.34 71.55 -2.26
N ALA A 473 -56.37 72.42 -2.54
CA ALA A 473 -56.62 73.81 -2.94
C ALA A 473 -57.35 73.89 -4.30
N LEU A 474 -56.96 73.06 -5.27
CA LEU A 474 -57.62 72.96 -6.58
C LEU A 474 -59.06 72.43 -6.48
N GLN A 475 -59.32 71.46 -5.60
CA GLN A 475 -60.69 71.01 -5.33
C GLN A 475 -61.55 72.12 -4.71
N LYS A 476 -60.98 72.93 -3.80
CA LYS A 476 -61.70 74.03 -3.14
C LYS A 476 -61.93 75.26 -4.04
N THR A 477 -61.19 75.43 -5.13
CA THR A 477 -61.40 76.54 -6.08
C THR A 477 -62.13 76.10 -7.34
N GLY A 478 -63.47 76.22 -7.32
CA GLY A 478 -64.35 76.00 -8.49
C GLY A 478 -64.32 77.10 -9.57
N GLY A 479 -63.29 77.95 -9.61
CA GLY A 479 -63.20 79.12 -10.49
C GLY A 479 -62.36 78.90 -11.77
N GLY A 480 -62.55 79.78 -12.77
CA GLY A 480 -61.92 79.72 -14.10
C GLY A 480 -60.38 79.65 -14.11
N GLU A 481 -59.83 79.20 -15.24
CA GLU A 481 -58.46 78.69 -15.42
C GLU A 481 -57.32 79.63 -14.93
N GLU A 482 -57.52 80.96 -14.97
CA GLU A 482 -56.56 81.92 -14.41
C GLU A 482 -56.48 81.91 -12.89
N LEU A 483 -57.60 81.69 -12.19
CA LEU A 483 -57.63 81.68 -10.73
C LEU A 483 -56.86 80.48 -10.17
N LYS A 484 -56.92 79.34 -10.88
CA LYS A 484 -56.20 78.11 -10.52
C LYS A 484 -54.69 78.31 -10.53
N LYS A 485 -54.15 79.02 -11.53
CA LYS A 485 -52.71 79.34 -11.60
C LYS A 485 -52.26 80.20 -10.42
N ARG A 486 -53.09 81.19 -10.01
CA ARG A 486 -52.78 82.08 -8.88
C ARG A 486 -52.85 81.37 -7.52
N VAL A 487 -53.79 80.44 -7.36
CA VAL A 487 -53.93 79.64 -6.14
C VAL A 487 -52.82 78.61 -5.98
N ILE A 488 -52.41 77.95 -7.07
CA ILE A 488 -51.23 77.06 -7.07
C ILE A 488 -49.98 77.85 -6.64
N ALA A 489 -49.75 79.03 -7.22
CA ALA A 489 -48.59 79.86 -6.89
C ALA A 489 -48.59 80.33 -5.42
N MET A 490 -49.74 80.77 -4.90
CA MET A 490 -49.88 81.21 -3.51
C MET A 490 -49.67 80.06 -2.51
N ARG A 491 -50.18 78.86 -2.80
CA ARG A 491 -49.99 77.69 -1.92
C ARG A 491 -48.59 77.11 -2.01
N TYR A 492 -47.94 77.15 -3.17
CA TYR A 492 -46.53 76.81 -3.29
C TYR A 492 -45.66 77.74 -2.42
N LEU A 493 -45.93 79.05 -2.46
CA LEU A 493 -45.29 80.04 -1.59
C LEU A 493 -45.59 79.78 -0.10
N SER A 494 -46.84 79.48 0.24
CA SER A 494 -47.24 79.19 1.63
C SER A 494 -46.62 77.90 2.17
N ALA A 495 -46.54 76.84 1.36
CA ALA A 495 -45.91 75.57 1.73
C ALA A 495 -44.39 75.73 1.90
N LEU A 496 -43.73 76.52 1.03
CA LEU A 496 -42.32 76.89 1.21
C LEU A 496 -42.10 77.72 2.47
N GLN A 497 -43.02 78.63 2.79
CA GLN A 497 -42.96 79.47 3.98
C GLN A 497 -43.17 78.65 5.26
N ASP A 498 -44.11 77.71 5.28
CA ASP A 498 -44.34 76.79 6.39
C ASP A 498 -43.16 75.82 6.58
N PHE A 499 -42.55 75.34 5.49
CA PHE A 499 -41.35 74.50 5.53
C PHE A 499 -40.15 75.28 6.09
N ALA A 500 -39.96 76.54 5.67
CA ALA A 500 -38.92 77.41 6.21
C ALA A 500 -39.15 77.78 7.69
N HIS A 501 -40.40 77.87 8.13
CA HIS A 501 -40.72 78.15 9.53
C HIS A 501 -40.56 76.93 10.45
N LYS A 502 -40.78 75.71 9.96
CA LYS A 502 -40.59 74.48 10.75
C LYS A 502 -39.13 74.09 10.97
N ASN A 503 -38.21 74.48 10.08
CA ASN A 503 -36.77 74.26 10.24
C ASN A 503 -36.08 75.33 11.12
N THR A 504 -36.76 75.87 12.14
CA THR A 504 -36.23 76.89 13.06
C THR A 504 -35.60 76.23 14.32
N PRO A 505 -34.86 76.96 15.19
CA PRO A 505 -33.64 76.49 15.88
C PRO A 505 -33.78 75.35 16.91
N GLU A 506 -34.97 74.81 17.17
CA GLU A 506 -35.14 73.62 18.03
C GLU A 506 -34.52 72.37 17.41
N GLU A 507 -34.52 72.22 16.08
CA GLU A 507 -33.81 71.12 15.43
C GLU A 507 -32.29 71.32 15.43
N GLU A 508 -31.82 72.58 15.35
CA GLU A 508 -30.39 72.88 15.52
C GLU A 508 -29.91 72.58 16.94
N GLU A 509 -30.75 72.80 17.96
CA GLU A 509 -30.43 72.48 19.36
C GLU A 509 -30.37 70.96 19.59
N LYS A 510 -31.28 70.18 19.00
CA LYS A 510 -31.23 68.70 19.04
C LYS A 510 -30.04 68.12 18.27
N ILE A 511 -29.69 68.69 17.11
CA ILE A 511 -28.49 68.30 16.36
C ILE A 511 -27.23 68.62 17.16
N LYS A 512 -27.21 69.74 17.89
CA LYS A 512 -26.11 70.12 18.77
C LYS A 512 -25.97 69.18 19.98
N GLU A 513 -27.08 68.80 20.62
CA GLU A 513 -27.09 67.80 21.68
C GLU A 513 -26.62 66.42 21.19
N LEU A 514 -27.03 65.99 20.00
CA LEU A 514 -26.59 64.71 19.42
C LEU A 514 -25.08 64.72 19.09
N HIS A 515 -24.57 65.85 18.59
CA HIS A 515 -23.16 66.02 18.26
C HIS A 515 -22.27 66.06 19.51
N ASP A 516 -22.74 66.67 20.60
CA ASP A 516 -22.06 66.66 21.90
C ASP A 516 -22.09 65.27 22.58
N SER A 517 -23.18 64.51 22.39
CA SER A 517 -23.27 63.11 22.86
C SER A 517 -22.29 62.18 22.15
N ILE A 518 -22.02 62.36 20.85
CA ILE A 518 -21.09 61.53 20.09
C ILE A 518 -19.63 61.86 20.42
N ARG A 519 -19.33 63.11 20.82
CA ARG A 519 -17.98 63.50 21.28
C ARG A 519 -17.65 63.06 22.70
N GLY A 520 -18.64 62.68 23.50
CA GLY A 520 -18.48 62.25 24.89
C GLY A 520 -18.24 60.75 25.10
N GLN A 521 -18.27 59.94 24.03
CA GLN A 521 -17.97 58.50 24.02
C GLN A 521 -16.70 58.23 23.20
#